data_AF-A0A167FTA5-F1
#
_entry.id   AF-A0A167FTA5-F1
#
_cell.length_a   1.000
_cell.length_b   1.000
_cell.length_c   1.000
_cell.angle_alpha   90.00
_cell.angle_beta   90.00
_cell.angle_gamma   90.00
#
_symmetry.space_group_name_H-M   'P 1'
#
loop_
_entity.id
_entity.type
_entity.pdbx_description
1 polymer ?
#
loop_
_entity_poly.entity_id
_entity_poly.type
_entity_poly.pdbx_seq_one_letter_code
_entity_poly.pdbx_strand_id
1 'polypeptide(L)'
;MSSRTNHRRQLKQAYQWRKQNSRPSTCLSTARQKESAASIDPATITISNQPSGGETPLSTLDGRTIGELGLRHGDMIFAWYGFLSEPARKGAPTFSHLPSVAPAGTAAPFPVEPIASARAKRPWEDVKEDPVNDYWRDKDGKIARRWDPQFCKHGANAMCDDCMRLEPFGAKYQAEHGIKHLSYWAYLRSKASGQSAAATAALPPLDNLSYRVKSPCPSGTHASWPGGICSKCQPSALTLQRRSFRMVDHVEFSSSTLVDRFLSAWRKTG
;
A
#
# COMPACT_ATOMS: atom_id res chain seq x y z
N MET A 1 32.43 14.26 -30.99
CA MET A 1 31.15 13.57 -31.26
C MET A 1 30.74 12.83 -30.00
N SER A 2 29.87 13.42 -29.17
CA SER A 2 29.45 12.82 -27.89
C SER A 2 28.00 12.36 -28.01
N SER A 3 27.80 11.04 -28.02
CA SER A 3 26.48 10.41 -28.13
C SER A 3 25.63 10.75 -26.91
N ARG A 4 24.50 11.44 -27.12
CA ARG A 4 23.45 11.61 -26.11
C ARG A 4 22.65 10.31 -26.00
N THR A 5 22.86 9.58 -24.91
CA THR A 5 22.09 8.38 -24.58
C THR A 5 20.69 8.80 -24.10
N ASN A 6 19.69 8.69 -24.98
CA ASN A 6 18.29 8.98 -24.65
C ASN A 6 17.67 7.79 -23.92
N HIS A 7 17.36 7.94 -22.62
CA HIS A 7 16.63 6.94 -21.87
C HIS A 7 15.12 7.02 -22.18
N ARG A 8 14.62 6.05 -22.95
CA ARG A 8 13.21 5.88 -23.28
C ARG A 8 12.47 5.24 -22.09
N ARG A 9 11.60 5.99 -21.40
CA ARG A 9 10.58 5.41 -20.51
C ARG A 9 9.19 5.88 -20.94
N GLN A 10 8.33 4.93 -21.33
CA GLN A 10 6.90 5.17 -21.54
C GLN A 10 6.23 5.36 -20.18
N LEU A 11 5.63 6.53 -19.95
CA LEU A 11 4.64 6.71 -18.89
C LEU A 11 3.26 6.55 -19.52
N LYS A 12 2.57 5.45 -19.21
CA LYS A 12 1.14 5.30 -19.48
C LYS A 12 0.38 5.77 -18.23
N GLN A 13 -0.23 6.95 -18.29
CA GLN A 13 -1.23 7.36 -17.30
C GLN A 13 -2.50 7.78 -18.04
N ALA A 14 -3.60 7.09 -17.76
CA ALA A 14 -4.94 7.47 -18.18
C ALA A 14 -5.54 8.38 -17.10
N TYR A 15 -5.93 9.59 -17.45
CA TYR A 15 -6.63 10.51 -16.54
C TYR A 15 -8.09 10.69 -16.99
N GLN A 16 -9.02 10.42 -16.08
CA GLN A 16 -10.42 10.84 -16.21
C GLN A 16 -10.56 12.26 -15.65
N TRP A 17 -10.98 13.21 -16.48
CA TRP A 17 -11.20 14.60 -16.05
C TRP A 17 -12.69 14.90 -15.84
N ARG A 18 -13.04 15.32 -14.63
CA ARG A 18 -14.37 15.83 -14.23
C ARG A 18 -14.48 17.31 -14.64
N LYS A 19 -15.62 17.69 -15.25
CA LYS A 19 -15.96 19.08 -15.61
C LYS A 19 -15.87 20.01 -14.40
N GLN A 20 -14.89 20.90 -14.39
CA GLN A 20 -14.93 22.18 -13.68
C GLN A 20 -14.14 23.21 -14.52
N ASN A 21 -14.78 24.35 -14.78
CA ASN A 21 -14.24 25.49 -15.56
C ASN A 21 -13.09 26.17 -14.80
N SER A 22 -11.92 25.56 -14.81
CA SER A 22 -10.72 26.06 -14.15
C SER A 22 -9.67 26.46 -15.19
N ARG A 23 -9.04 27.63 -14.97
CA ARG A 23 -7.98 28.17 -15.84
C ARG A 23 -6.82 27.16 -15.99
N PRO A 24 -6.21 27.02 -17.19
CA PRO A 24 -5.21 25.99 -17.47
C PRO A 24 -3.95 26.06 -16.58
N SER A 25 -3.60 27.25 -16.10
CA SER A 25 -2.47 27.45 -15.17
C SER A 25 -2.68 26.82 -13.78
N THR A 26 -3.93 26.55 -13.39
CA THR A 26 -4.24 25.95 -12.08
C THR A 26 -4.31 24.42 -12.12
N CYS A 27 -4.52 23.81 -13.29
CA CYS A 27 -4.56 22.35 -13.44
C CYS A 27 -3.20 21.72 -13.75
N LEU A 28 -2.24 22.45 -14.34
CA LEU A 28 -0.88 21.95 -14.57
C LEU A 28 0.04 22.14 -13.36
N SER A 29 -0.25 23.10 -12.49
CA SER A 29 0.47 23.29 -11.22
C SER A 29 0.13 22.24 -10.16
N THR A 30 -0.97 21.48 -10.33
CA THR A 30 -1.31 20.36 -9.42
C THR A 30 -0.58 19.05 -9.75
N ALA A 31 0.20 19.00 -10.84
CA ALA A 31 1.16 17.93 -11.09
C ALA A 31 2.46 18.05 -10.25
N ARG A 32 2.52 19.01 -9.31
CA ARG A 32 3.67 19.24 -8.43
C ARG A 32 3.65 18.46 -7.11
N GLN A 33 2.63 17.63 -6.86
CA GLN A 33 2.50 16.89 -5.60
C GLN A 33 2.10 15.43 -5.84
N LYS A 34 3.10 14.56 -6.09
CA LYS A 34 3.23 13.18 -5.55
C LYS A 34 4.24 12.27 -6.26
N GLU A 35 5.27 12.80 -6.91
CA GLU A 35 6.50 12.06 -7.12
C GLU A 35 7.66 12.92 -6.64
N SER A 36 8.43 12.39 -5.69
CA SER A 36 9.64 13.04 -5.19
C SER A 36 10.66 13.04 -6.32
N ALA A 37 10.61 14.06 -7.18
CA ALA A 37 11.56 14.27 -8.26
C ALA A 37 12.30 15.58 -8.01
N ALA A 38 13.15 15.57 -6.99
CA ALA A 38 14.04 16.68 -6.65
C ALA A 38 15.10 17.00 -7.73
N SER A 39 15.03 16.37 -8.91
CA SER A 39 16.03 16.45 -9.96
C SER A 39 15.49 16.72 -11.37
N ILE A 40 14.21 17.07 -11.57
CA ILE A 40 13.71 17.43 -12.92
C ILE A 40 14.05 18.89 -13.23
N ASP A 41 14.62 19.16 -14.40
CA ASP A 41 14.85 20.52 -14.88
C ASP A 41 13.56 21.05 -15.54
N PRO A 42 12.84 22.02 -14.93
CA PRO A 42 11.59 22.54 -15.47
C PRO A 42 11.75 23.24 -16.83
N ALA A 43 12.96 23.71 -17.19
CA ALA A 43 13.22 24.36 -18.46
C ALA A 43 13.26 23.39 -19.64
N THR A 44 13.39 22.09 -19.37
CA THR A 44 13.52 21.03 -20.38
C THR A 44 12.21 20.33 -20.72
N ILE A 45 11.10 20.74 -20.10
CA ILE A 45 9.81 20.09 -20.30
C ILE A 45 9.24 20.45 -21.68
N THR A 46 9.08 19.46 -22.55
CA THR A 46 8.38 19.56 -23.84
C THR A 46 7.14 18.68 -23.86
N ILE A 47 6.11 19.09 -24.60
CA ILE A 47 4.81 18.42 -24.71
C ILE A 47 4.44 18.23 -26.19
N SER A 48 3.83 17.08 -26.52
CA SER A 48 3.28 16.78 -27.85
C SER A 48 1.96 16.01 -27.75
N ASN A 49 1.09 16.19 -28.75
CA ASN A 49 -0.12 15.39 -28.97
C ASN A 49 0.14 14.17 -29.87
N GLN A 50 1.38 13.97 -30.33
CA GLN A 50 1.81 12.81 -31.10
C GLN A 50 2.83 11.99 -30.32
N PRO A 51 2.84 10.65 -30.51
CA PRO A 51 3.77 9.76 -29.81
C PRO A 51 5.25 9.99 -30.18
N SER A 52 5.52 10.67 -31.30
CA SER A 52 6.85 11.07 -31.74
C SER A 52 6.74 12.26 -32.69
N GLY A 53 7.52 13.32 -32.46
CA GLY A 53 7.48 14.55 -33.26
C GLY A 53 6.45 15.56 -32.75
N GLY A 54 6.61 16.83 -33.16
CA GLY A 54 5.71 17.93 -32.76
C GLY A 54 5.91 18.42 -31.32
N GLU A 55 7.08 18.20 -30.73
CA GLU A 55 7.39 18.61 -29.35
C GLU A 55 7.44 20.14 -29.24
N THR A 56 6.63 20.68 -28.34
CA THR A 56 6.57 22.11 -28.03
C THR A 56 7.02 22.35 -26.59
N PRO A 57 7.92 23.31 -26.32
CA PRO A 57 8.32 23.62 -24.95
C PRO A 57 7.11 24.07 -24.13
N LEU A 58 7.00 23.59 -22.89
CA LEU A 58 5.88 23.93 -22.00
C LEU A 58 5.76 25.45 -21.76
N SER A 59 6.89 26.15 -21.74
CA SER A 59 6.95 27.62 -21.63
C SER A 59 6.23 28.35 -22.77
N THR A 60 6.07 27.73 -23.94
CA THR A 60 5.38 28.34 -25.09
C THR A 60 3.85 28.21 -25.03
N LEU A 61 3.34 27.42 -24.08
CA LEU A 61 1.92 27.11 -23.92
C LEU A 61 1.26 27.90 -22.78
N ASP A 62 2.04 28.68 -22.04
CA ASP A 62 1.52 29.54 -20.97
C ASP A 62 0.54 30.57 -21.54
N GLY A 63 -0.70 30.52 -21.03
CA GLY A 63 -1.79 31.42 -21.42
C GLY A 63 -2.72 30.94 -22.53
N ARG A 64 -2.44 29.79 -23.19
CA ARG A 64 -3.32 29.23 -24.22
C ARG A 64 -4.47 28.40 -23.63
N THR A 65 -5.63 28.43 -24.28
CA THR A 65 -6.77 27.59 -23.87
C THR A 65 -6.67 26.18 -24.47
N ILE A 66 -7.32 25.20 -23.83
CA ILE A 66 -7.34 23.81 -24.28
C ILE A 66 -7.89 23.68 -25.73
N GLY A 67 -8.89 24.51 -26.07
CA GLY A 67 -9.47 24.57 -27.41
C GLY A 67 -8.51 25.11 -28.47
N GLU A 68 -7.70 26.12 -28.14
CA GLU A 68 -6.65 26.65 -29.02
C GLU A 68 -5.53 25.65 -29.28
N LEU A 69 -5.32 24.71 -28.36
CA LEU A 69 -4.36 23.62 -28.51
C LEU A 69 -4.92 22.43 -29.31
N GLY A 70 -6.20 22.50 -29.73
CA GLY A 70 -6.85 21.44 -30.50
C GLY A 70 -7.07 20.14 -29.73
N LEU A 71 -6.99 20.17 -28.39
CA LEU A 71 -7.10 18.99 -27.54
C LEU A 71 -8.56 18.67 -27.23
N ARG A 72 -8.96 17.42 -27.46
CA ARG A 72 -10.32 16.92 -27.20
C ARG A 72 -10.31 15.94 -26.03
N HIS A 73 -11.50 15.65 -25.52
CA HIS A 73 -11.67 14.64 -24.47
C HIS A 73 -11.21 13.27 -24.98
N GLY A 74 -10.20 12.70 -24.34
CA GLY A 74 -9.63 11.39 -24.68
C GLY A 74 -8.31 11.45 -25.48
N ASP A 75 -7.83 12.64 -25.85
CA ASP A 75 -6.53 12.79 -26.51
C ASP A 75 -5.38 12.50 -25.54
N MET A 76 -4.36 11.76 -26.00
CA MET A 76 -3.16 11.45 -25.24
C MET A 76 -2.10 12.52 -25.43
N ILE A 77 -1.51 12.96 -24.32
CA ILE A 77 -0.44 13.96 -24.29
C ILE A 77 0.85 13.27 -23.84
N PHE A 78 1.92 13.50 -24.58
CA PHE A 78 3.26 12.99 -24.30
C PHE A 78 4.13 14.13 -23.78
N ALA A 79 4.94 13.86 -22.75
CA ALA A 79 5.86 14.83 -22.16
C ALA A 79 7.28 14.26 -22.06
N TRP A 80 8.26 15.10 -22.37
CA TRP A 80 9.69 14.78 -22.26
C TRP A 80 10.37 15.80 -21.35
N TYR A 81 11.33 15.37 -20.55
CA TYR A 81 12.07 16.22 -19.63
C TYR A 81 13.47 15.66 -19.36
N GLY A 82 14.39 16.57 -19.02
CA GLY A 82 15.74 16.29 -18.56
C GLY A 82 15.86 16.38 -17.04
N PHE A 83 16.99 15.88 -16.53
CA PHE A 83 17.33 15.95 -15.12
C PHE A 83 18.42 17.00 -14.87
N LEU A 84 18.35 17.68 -13.73
CA LEU A 84 19.40 18.55 -13.20
C LEU A 84 20.67 17.72 -12.97
N SER A 85 21.76 18.10 -13.60
CA SER A 85 23.08 17.46 -13.41
C SER A 85 23.66 17.85 -12.06
N GLU A 86 23.90 16.88 -11.18
CA GLU A 86 24.66 17.10 -9.93
C GLU A 86 26.16 17.34 -10.22
N PRO A 87 26.83 18.26 -9.50
CA PRO A 87 28.27 18.47 -9.65
C PRO A 87 29.05 17.27 -9.07
N ALA A 88 29.89 16.65 -9.92
CA ALA A 88 30.75 15.54 -9.56
C ALA A 88 31.76 15.91 -8.45
N ARG A 89 31.66 15.27 -7.28
CA ARG A 89 32.69 15.33 -6.23
C ARG A 89 33.74 14.24 -6.44
N LYS A 90 34.96 14.65 -6.79
CA LYS A 90 36.18 13.82 -6.74
C LYS A 90 36.73 13.80 -5.31
N GLY A 91 37.17 12.64 -4.83
CA GLY A 91 38.09 12.52 -3.68
C GLY A 91 37.78 11.36 -2.73
N ALA A 92 38.53 10.26 -2.85
CA ALA A 92 38.69 9.25 -1.81
C ALA A 92 39.65 9.74 -0.70
N PRO A 93 39.62 9.17 0.52
CA PRO A 93 40.77 8.34 0.91
C PRO A 93 40.45 7.10 1.77
N THR A 94 41.17 6.03 1.41
CA THR A 94 42.00 5.07 2.18
C THR A 94 41.79 4.84 3.69
N PHE A 95 41.67 3.55 4.03
CA PHE A 95 41.78 2.92 5.35
C PHE A 95 43.22 2.92 5.91
N SER A 96 43.39 2.95 7.25
CA SER A 96 44.44 2.22 8.00
C SER A 96 44.22 2.23 9.55
N HIS A 97 43.92 1.04 10.08
CA HIS A 97 44.33 0.34 11.31
C HIS A 97 44.72 1.02 12.67
N LEU A 98 44.19 0.39 13.74
CA LEU A 98 44.53 0.48 15.19
C LEU A 98 45.84 -0.27 15.56
N PRO A 99 46.43 -0.02 16.76
CA PRO A 99 46.31 -0.96 17.92
C PRO A 99 46.19 -0.24 19.30
N SER A 100 45.38 -0.66 20.31
CA SER A 100 45.47 -1.76 21.31
C SER A 100 46.07 -1.39 22.69
N VAL A 101 45.21 -1.32 23.74
CA VAL A 101 45.32 -1.75 25.18
C VAL A 101 46.41 -1.11 26.08
N ALA A 102 46.28 -0.69 27.36
CA ALA A 102 45.27 -0.43 28.42
C ALA A 102 46.06 0.19 29.64
N PRO A 103 45.61 0.17 30.92
CA PRO A 103 44.60 1.00 31.61
C PRO A 103 45.17 1.84 32.78
N ALA A 104 44.45 2.88 33.24
CA ALA A 104 44.59 3.41 34.61
C ALA A 104 43.30 4.11 35.06
N GLY A 105 42.84 3.78 36.27
CA GLY A 105 41.49 4.04 36.75
C GLY A 105 41.24 5.40 37.43
N THR A 106 39.95 5.56 37.75
CA THR A 106 39.36 6.11 38.99
C THR A 106 38.45 7.33 38.82
N ALA A 107 37.15 7.01 38.95
CA ALA A 107 36.04 7.77 39.54
C ALA A 107 35.50 9.05 38.88
N ALA A 108 34.27 8.94 38.35
CA ALA A 108 33.08 9.61 38.92
C ALA A 108 31.80 8.93 38.37
N PRO A 109 30.74 8.76 39.20
CA PRO A 109 29.52 8.09 38.79
C PRO A 109 28.64 9.06 37.99
N PHE A 110 28.50 8.81 36.70
CA PHE A 110 27.44 9.44 35.90
C PHE A 110 26.12 8.69 36.16
N PRO A 111 24.98 9.39 36.26
CA PRO A 111 23.69 8.76 36.50
C PRO A 111 23.41 7.76 35.37
N VAL A 112 23.25 6.50 35.74
CA VAL A 112 22.72 5.48 34.85
C VAL A 112 21.23 5.76 34.72
N GLU A 113 20.88 6.68 33.82
CA GLU A 113 19.55 6.66 33.21
C GLU A 113 19.35 5.24 32.67
N PRO A 114 18.26 4.54 33.04
CA PRO A 114 18.01 3.24 32.46
C PRO A 114 17.88 3.45 30.96
N ILE A 115 18.86 3.00 30.19
CA ILE A 115 18.72 2.79 28.77
C ILE A 115 17.75 1.61 28.64
N ALA A 116 16.48 1.87 28.90
CA ALA A 116 15.40 1.18 28.25
C ALA A 116 15.68 1.44 26.77
N SER A 117 16.33 0.47 26.12
CA SER A 117 16.42 0.41 24.67
C SER A 117 14.99 0.56 24.18
N ALA A 118 14.64 1.79 23.79
CA ALA A 118 13.32 2.11 23.30
C ALA A 118 13.20 1.34 22.00
N ARG A 119 12.57 0.16 22.08
CA ARG A 119 12.28 -0.68 20.94
C ARG A 119 11.72 0.22 19.86
N ALA A 120 12.41 0.29 18.72
CA ALA A 120 11.95 1.08 17.59
C ALA A 120 10.49 0.70 17.34
N LYS A 121 9.61 1.71 17.48
CA LYS A 121 8.18 1.48 17.38
C LYS A 121 7.88 0.87 16.03
N ARG A 122 7.07 -0.18 16.05
CA ARG A 122 6.66 -0.82 14.80
C ARG A 122 5.72 0.15 14.06
N PRO A 123 5.74 0.18 12.73
CA PRO A 123 4.91 1.12 11.97
C PRO A 123 3.42 1.09 12.31
N TRP A 124 2.90 -0.04 12.79
CA TRP A 124 1.50 -0.21 13.18
C TRP A 124 1.19 0.22 14.63
N GLU A 125 2.20 0.53 15.46
CA GLU A 125 1.99 0.97 16.85
C GLU A 125 1.52 2.44 16.92
N ASP A 126 1.82 3.26 15.92
CA ASP A 126 1.39 4.66 15.85
C ASP A 126 0.17 4.87 14.93
N VAL A 127 -0.38 3.80 14.34
CA VAL A 127 -1.54 3.89 13.44
C VAL A 127 -2.83 3.92 14.26
N LYS A 128 -3.61 4.99 14.09
CA LYS A 128 -4.98 5.05 14.58
C LYS A 128 -5.92 4.36 13.58
N GLU A 129 -6.54 3.27 14.01
CA GLU A 129 -7.52 2.55 13.20
C GLU A 129 -8.87 3.29 13.14
N ASP A 130 -9.71 2.88 12.18
CA ASP A 130 -11.09 3.34 12.11
C ASP A 130 -11.90 2.81 13.30
N PRO A 131 -12.81 3.59 13.92
CA PRO A 131 -13.64 3.14 15.03
C PRO A 131 -14.41 1.83 14.77
N VAL A 132 -14.76 1.53 13.51
CA VAL A 132 -15.40 0.26 13.15
C VAL A 132 -14.48 -0.94 13.41
N ASN A 133 -13.18 -0.77 13.21
CA ASN A 133 -12.20 -1.82 13.45
C ASN A 133 -11.99 -2.05 14.94
N ASP A 134 -11.95 -0.97 15.73
CA ASP A 134 -11.90 -1.07 17.20
C ASP A 134 -13.12 -1.82 17.75
N TYR A 135 -14.31 -1.51 17.23
CA TYR A 135 -15.54 -2.22 17.60
C TYR A 135 -15.45 -3.72 17.31
N TRP A 136 -15.05 -4.12 16.10
CA TRP A 136 -15.01 -5.53 15.71
C TRP A 136 -13.86 -6.32 16.34
N ARG A 137 -12.78 -5.64 16.71
CA ARG A 137 -11.65 -6.23 17.45
C ARG A 137 -12.09 -6.83 18.80
N ASP A 138 -12.97 -6.12 19.50
CA ASP A 138 -13.54 -6.51 20.79
C ASP A 138 -14.53 -7.70 20.70
N LYS A 139 -15.13 -7.96 19.52
CA LYS A 139 -16.16 -9.00 19.37
C LYS A 139 -15.60 -10.38 19.04
N ASP A 140 -15.82 -11.37 19.91
CA ASP A 140 -15.37 -12.76 19.69
C ASP A 140 -15.93 -13.38 18.39
N GLY A 141 -17.14 -12.97 17.98
CA GLY A 141 -17.83 -13.48 16.80
C GLY A 141 -18.31 -14.92 16.94
N LYS A 142 -18.33 -15.49 18.15
CA LYS A 142 -18.74 -16.89 18.34
C LYS A 142 -20.24 -17.03 18.12
N ILE A 143 -20.63 -18.06 17.39
CA ILE A 143 -22.02 -18.29 17.02
C ILE A 143 -22.66 -19.22 18.06
N ALA A 144 -23.69 -18.73 18.74
CA ALA A 144 -24.42 -19.52 19.72
C ALA A 144 -25.21 -20.65 19.03
N ARG A 145 -25.08 -21.87 19.54
CA ARG A 145 -25.96 -23.00 19.19
C ARG A 145 -27.04 -23.16 20.24
N ARG A 146 -28.20 -23.65 19.81
CA ARG A 146 -29.30 -24.00 20.71
C ARG A 146 -29.07 -25.40 21.28
N TRP A 147 -29.56 -25.62 22.51
CA TRP A 147 -29.62 -26.95 23.09
C TRP A 147 -30.58 -27.82 22.28
N ASP A 148 -30.13 -29.04 21.95
CA ASP A 148 -30.91 -30.03 21.22
C ASP A 148 -31.17 -31.25 22.12
N PRO A 149 -32.44 -31.55 22.49
CA PRO A 149 -32.76 -32.69 23.34
C PRO A 149 -32.32 -34.05 22.79
N GLN A 150 -32.11 -34.18 21.47
CA GLN A 150 -31.70 -35.45 20.86
C GLN A 150 -30.20 -35.74 21.04
N PHE A 151 -29.37 -34.69 21.02
CA PHE A 151 -27.91 -34.83 21.06
C PHE A 151 -27.30 -34.38 22.40
N CYS A 152 -27.93 -33.43 23.09
CA CYS A 152 -27.42 -32.85 24.32
C CYS A 152 -27.88 -33.65 25.55
N LYS A 153 -26.99 -34.48 26.10
CA LYS A 153 -27.24 -35.29 27.30
C LYS A 153 -26.78 -34.61 28.59
N HIS A 154 -27.23 -33.37 28.81
CA HIS A 154 -26.83 -32.58 29.98
C HIS A 154 -27.94 -31.63 30.43
N GLY A 155 -27.87 -31.15 31.68
CA GLY A 155 -28.82 -30.19 32.23
C GLY A 155 -28.69 -28.78 31.60
N ALA A 156 -29.61 -27.88 31.93
CA ALA A 156 -29.75 -26.56 31.29
C ALA A 156 -28.51 -25.65 31.36
N ASN A 157 -27.67 -25.80 32.40
CA ASN A 157 -26.48 -24.98 32.61
C ASN A 157 -25.16 -25.66 32.20
N ALA A 158 -25.24 -26.87 31.64
CA ALA A 158 -24.09 -27.58 31.12
C ALA A 158 -23.96 -27.35 29.59
N MET A 159 -22.82 -27.71 29.02
CA MET A 159 -22.54 -27.56 27.59
C MET A 159 -21.74 -28.77 27.09
N CYS A 160 -22.14 -29.32 25.94
CA CYS A 160 -21.42 -30.39 25.25
C CYS A 160 -20.93 -29.93 23.86
N ASP A 161 -20.26 -30.83 23.14
CA ASP A 161 -19.75 -30.60 21.78
C ASP A 161 -20.84 -30.28 20.75
N ASP A 162 -22.10 -30.66 21.00
CA ASP A 162 -23.23 -30.39 20.10
C ASP A 162 -23.88 -29.03 20.33
N CYS A 163 -23.73 -28.44 21.53
CA CYS A 163 -24.28 -27.11 21.84
C CYS A 163 -23.21 -26.05 22.17
N MET A 164 -21.92 -26.38 22.15
CA MET A 164 -20.85 -25.40 22.31
C MET A 164 -20.90 -24.34 21.22
N ARG A 165 -20.53 -23.09 21.52
CA ARG A 165 -20.52 -22.02 20.53
C ARG A 165 -19.56 -22.34 19.39
N LEU A 166 -19.99 -22.12 18.15
CA LEU A 166 -19.17 -22.35 16.97
C LEU A 166 -18.21 -21.17 16.75
N GLU A 167 -17.04 -21.49 16.22
CA GLU A 167 -16.09 -20.48 15.78
C GLU A 167 -16.61 -19.75 14.52
N PRO A 168 -16.35 -18.43 14.39
CA PRO A 168 -16.81 -17.63 13.25
C PRO A 168 -16.24 -18.08 11.90
N PHE A 169 -15.16 -18.85 11.92
CA PHE A 169 -14.49 -19.39 10.73
C PHE A 169 -14.78 -20.86 10.46
N GLY A 170 -15.76 -21.46 11.15
CA GLY A 170 -16.19 -22.84 10.93
C GLY A 170 -16.69 -23.08 9.51
N ALA A 171 -16.10 -24.04 8.79
CA ALA A 171 -16.44 -24.32 7.39
C ALA A 171 -17.86 -24.89 7.22
N LYS A 172 -18.31 -25.72 8.17
CA LYS A 172 -19.66 -26.31 8.17
C LYS A 172 -20.75 -25.23 8.23
N TYR A 173 -20.63 -24.29 9.17
CA TYR A 173 -21.57 -23.17 9.31
C TYR A 173 -21.59 -22.31 8.04
N GLN A 174 -20.43 -22.00 7.46
CA GLN A 174 -20.37 -21.23 6.22
C GLN A 174 -21.09 -21.92 5.07
N ALA A 175 -20.93 -23.23 4.91
CA ALA A 175 -21.60 -23.99 3.86
C ALA A 175 -23.12 -24.00 4.05
N GLU A 176 -23.60 -24.25 5.28
CA GLU A 176 -25.02 -24.27 5.63
C GLU A 176 -25.73 -22.93 5.37
N HIS A 177 -25.00 -21.82 5.57
CA HIS A 177 -25.54 -20.47 5.39
C HIS A 177 -25.15 -19.81 4.04
N GLY A 178 -24.56 -20.56 3.10
CA GLY A 178 -24.20 -20.03 1.79
C GLY A 178 -23.11 -18.93 1.81
N ILE A 179 -22.28 -18.90 2.86
CA ILE A 179 -21.20 -17.92 3.04
C ILE A 179 -19.97 -18.39 2.27
N LYS A 180 -19.64 -17.70 1.18
CA LYS A 180 -18.55 -18.10 0.26
C LYS A 180 -17.13 -17.72 0.74
N HIS A 181 -17.02 -16.65 1.52
CA HIS A 181 -15.76 -16.12 2.01
C HIS A 181 -15.90 -15.69 3.46
N LEU A 182 -14.82 -15.85 4.22
CA LEU A 182 -14.72 -15.31 5.56
C LEU A 182 -14.73 -13.78 5.53
N SER A 183 -15.32 -13.19 6.56
CA SER A 183 -15.05 -11.79 6.90
C SER A 183 -13.59 -11.65 7.31
N TYR A 184 -13.03 -10.45 7.15
CA TYR A 184 -11.66 -10.17 7.55
C TYR A 184 -11.39 -10.56 9.02
N TRP A 185 -12.30 -10.21 9.93
CA TRP A 185 -12.15 -10.51 11.36
C TRP A 185 -12.23 -12.02 11.67
N ALA A 186 -13.12 -12.76 11.01
CA ALA A 186 -13.17 -14.22 11.16
C ALA A 186 -11.87 -14.87 10.64
N TYR A 187 -11.32 -14.35 9.53
CA TYR A 187 -10.03 -14.78 9.01
C TYR A 187 -8.88 -14.50 9.99
N LEU A 188 -8.82 -13.29 10.58
CA LEU A 188 -7.81 -12.97 11.60
C LEU A 188 -7.89 -13.92 12.80
N ARG A 189 -9.10 -14.20 13.29
CA ARG A 189 -9.32 -15.15 14.40
C ARG A 189 -8.88 -16.57 14.02
N SER A 190 -9.13 -17.00 12.78
CA SER A 190 -8.63 -18.30 12.30
C SER A 190 -7.11 -18.41 12.31
N LYS A 191 -6.38 -17.30 12.10
CA LYS A 191 -4.91 -17.24 12.14
C LYS A 191 -4.35 -17.15 13.56
N ALA A 192 -5.14 -16.60 14.49
CA ALA A 192 -4.76 -16.49 15.90
C ALA A 192 -5.24 -17.69 16.75
N SER A 193 -5.94 -18.66 16.15
CA SER A 193 -6.42 -19.86 16.82
C SER A 193 -5.28 -20.61 17.52
N GLY A 194 -5.43 -20.89 18.81
CA GLY A 194 -4.41 -21.55 19.65
C GLY A 194 -3.42 -20.60 20.34
N GLN A 195 -3.53 -19.28 20.12
CA GLN A 195 -2.75 -18.28 20.83
C GLN A 195 -3.49 -17.77 22.08
N SER A 196 -2.76 -17.26 23.08
CA SER A 196 -3.36 -16.75 24.31
C SER A 196 -4.29 -15.54 24.06
N ALA A 197 -5.21 -15.25 24.98
CA ALA A 197 -6.10 -14.08 24.89
C ALA A 197 -5.32 -12.75 24.71
N ALA A 198 -4.17 -12.62 25.36
CA ALA A 198 -3.29 -11.46 25.19
C ALA A 198 -2.62 -11.43 23.79
N ALA A 199 -2.28 -12.59 23.23
CA ALA A 199 -1.71 -12.71 21.89
C ALA A 199 -2.75 -12.58 20.78
N THR A 200 -4.03 -12.87 21.05
CA THR A 200 -5.16 -12.64 20.12
C THR A 200 -5.67 -11.20 20.14
N ALA A 201 -5.45 -10.47 21.24
CA ALA A 201 -5.67 -9.02 21.29
C ALA A 201 -4.66 -8.25 20.42
N ALA A 202 -3.42 -8.76 20.33
CA ALA A 202 -2.47 -8.35 19.31
C ALA A 202 -2.89 -8.93 17.95
N LEU A 203 -2.97 -8.11 16.91
CA LEU A 203 -3.20 -8.64 15.56
C LEU A 203 -2.10 -9.65 15.22
N PRO A 204 -2.44 -10.83 14.67
CA PRO A 204 -1.42 -11.71 14.12
C PRO A 204 -0.62 -10.92 13.08
N PRO A 205 0.69 -11.16 12.93
CA PRO A 205 1.49 -10.46 11.94
C PRO A 205 0.88 -10.70 10.55
N LEU A 206 0.35 -9.64 9.95
CA LEU A 206 -0.19 -9.69 8.61
C LEU A 206 0.94 -9.38 7.64
N ASP A 207 1.22 -10.33 6.76
CA ASP A 207 2.22 -10.14 5.72
C ASP A 207 1.75 -9.09 4.72
N ASN A 208 2.48 -7.98 4.64
CA ASN A 208 2.33 -7.04 3.56
C ASN A 208 3.04 -7.61 2.33
N LEU A 209 2.28 -8.37 1.54
CA LEU A 209 2.79 -9.12 0.40
C LEU A 209 3.30 -8.16 -0.67
N SER A 210 4.63 -8.02 -0.76
CA SER A 210 5.30 -7.21 -1.77
C SER A 210 5.96 -8.11 -2.80
N TYR A 211 5.57 -7.93 -4.06
CA TYR A 211 6.19 -8.59 -5.21
C TYR A 211 7.22 -7.70 -5.91
N ARG A 212 7.64 -6.61 -5.24
CA ARG A 212 8.72 -5.76 -5.72
C ARG A 212 10.06 -6.36 -5.30
N VAL A 213 11.10 -6.08 -6.09
CA VAL A 213 12.48 -6.36 -5.69
C VAL A 213 12.77 -5.58 -4.40
N LYS A 214 13.32 -6.26 -3.39
CA LYS A 214 13.70 -5.61 -2.12
C LYS A 214 14.85 -4.64 -2.38
N SER A 215 14.66 -3.36 -2.06
CA SER A 215 15.65 -2.30 -2.24
C SER A 215 15.74 -1.44 -0.97
N PRO A 216 16.92 -1.31 -0.34
CA PRO A 216 18.21 -1.93 -0.70
C PRO A 216 18.20 -3.46 -0.57
N CYS A 217 19.13 -4.13 -1.26
CA CYS A 217 19.23 -5.58 -1.20
C CYS A 217 19.64 -6.03 0.22
N PRO A 218 18.92 -6.98 0.86
CA PRO A 218 19.27 -7.47 2.19
C PRO A 218 20.67 -8.11 2.28
N SER A 219 21.26 -8.54 1.17
CA SER A 219 22.61 -9.11 1.17
C SER A 219 23.72 -8.07 1.10
N GLY A 220 23.44 -6.85 0.62
CA GLY A 220 24.45 -5.81 0.39
C GLY A 220 25.52 -6.15 -0.66
N THR A 221 25.42 -7.28 -1.37
CA THR A 221 26.49 -7.80 -2.27
C THR A 221 26.44 -7.27 -3.69
N HIS A 222 25.45 -6.43 -4.02
CA HIS A 222 25.30 -5.84 -5.35
C HIS A 222 24.67 -4.45 -5.23
N ALA A 223 24.86 -3.63 -6.27
CA ALA A 223 24.19 -2.34 -6.37
C ALA A 223 22.67 -2.50 -6.32
N SER A 224 21.96 -1.52 -5.78
CA SER A 224 20.50 -1.53 -5.73
C SER A 224 19.88 -1.68 -7.13
N TRP A 225 18.73 -2.34 -7.21
CA TRP A 225 17.96 -2.45 -8.45
C TRP A 225 17.76 -1.06 -9.09
N PRO A 226 18.05 -0.86 -10.40
CA PRO A 226 18.27 -1.87 -11.44
C PRO A 226 19.73 -2.32 -11.67
N GLY A 227 20.70 -1.89 -10.87
CA GLY A 227 22.14 -2.18 -11.08
C GLY A 227 22.59 -3.60 -10.72
N GLY A 228 21.76 -4.38 -10.01
CA GLY A 228 22.05 -5.77 -9.67
C GLY A 228 20.84 -6.45 -9.02
N ILE A 229 20.80 -7.78 -9.07
CA ILE A 229 19.76 -8.61 -8.45
C ILE A 229 20.35 -9.95 -7.97
N CYS A 230 19.83 -10.48 -6.87
CA CYS A 230 20.16 -11.80 -6.36
C CYS A 230 18.89 -12.50 -5.84
N SER A 231 18.98 -13.80 -5.54
CA SER A 231 17.85 -14.59 -5.02
C SER A 231 17.30 -14.11 -3.68
N LYS A 232 18.07 -13.32 -2.90
CA LYS A 232 17.63 -12.77 -1.60
C LYS A 232 16.76 -11.51 -1.73
N CYS A 233 16.93 -10.74 -2.81
CA CYS A 233 16.13 -9.54 -3.09
C CYS A 233 15.07 -9.76 -4.17
N GLN A 234 15.24 -10.78 -5.01
CA GLN A 234 14.25 -11.21 -6.00
C GLN A 234 12.98 -11.71 -5.30
N PRO A 235 11.78 -11.28 -5.73
CA PRO A 235 10.53 -11.82 -5.21
C PRO A 235 10.36 -13.29 -5.63
N SER A 236 9.76 -14.10 -4.74
CA SER A 236 9.42 -15.49 -5.05
C SER A 236 8.43 -15.59 -6.20
N ALA A 237 8.44 -16.74 -6.89
CA ALA A 237 7.43 -17.06 -7.90
C ALA A 237 6.01 -17.00 -7.30
N LEU A 238 5.05 -16.54 -8.11
CA LEU A 238 3.67 -16.35 -7.68
C LEU A 238 2.85 -17.62 -7.92
N THR A 239 2.17 -18.07 -6.87
CA THR A 239 1.09 -19.06 -6.98
C THR A 239 -0.23 -18.37 -6.69
N LEU A 240 -1.08 -18.23 -7.72
CA LEU A 240 -2.41 -17.64 -7.56
C LEU A 240 -3.32 -18.62 -6.84
N GLN A 241 -3.67 -18.30 -5.60
CA GLN A 241 -4.65 -19.05 -4.80
C GLN A 241 -5.93 -18.23 -4.67
N ARG A 242 -7.08 -18.91 -4.59
CA ARG A 242 -8.34 -18.24 -4.32
C ARG A 242 -8.30 -17.63 -2.93
N ARG A 243 -8.55 -16.32 -2.82
CA ARG A 243 -8.59 -15.62 -1.54
C ARG A 243 -9.71 -16.20 -0.66
N SER A 244 -9.37 -16.64 0.55
CA SER A 244 -10.30 -17.28 1.50
C SER A 244 -11.17 -16.30 2.29
N PHE A 245 -10.88 -15.00 2.20
CA PHE A 245 -11.58 -13.95 2.93
C PHE A 245 -11.75 -12.69 2.07
N ARG A 246 -12.61 -11.77 2.52
CA ARG A 246 -12.80 -10.44 1.92
C ARG A 246 -12.79 -9.35 3.00
N MET A 247 -12.48 -8.12 2.60
CA MET A 247 -12.40 -6.99 3.53
C MET A 247 -13.79 -6.44 3.89
N VAL A 248 -14.68 -6.40 2.90
CA VAL A 248 -16.05 -5.89 3.03
C VAL A 248 -16.99 -7.02 2.62
N ASP A 249 -17.93 -7.35 3.50
CA ASP A 249 -18.85 -8.47 3.30
C ASP A 249 -20.10 -8.09 2.51
N HIS A 250 -20.58 -6.86 2.70
CA HIS A 250 -21.82 -6.39 2.13
C HIS A 250 -21.70 -4.92 1.72
N VAL A 251 -22.39 -4.58 0.63
CA VAL A 251 -22.55 -3.21 0.16
C VAL A 251 -24.04 -2.93 0.14
N GLU A 252 -24.48 -2.12 1.08
CA GLU A 252 -25.87 -1.70 1.19
C GLU A 252 -26.05 -0.30 0.59
N PHE A 253 -27.08 -0.13 -0.22
CA PHE A 253 -27.48 1.18 -0.71
C PHE A 253 -28.59 1.72 0.19
N SER A 254 -28.40 2.92 0.73
CA SER A 254 -29.39 3.57 1.59
C SER A 254 -30.72 3.85 0.89
N SER A 255 -30.72 3.99 -0.43
CA SER A 255 -31.93 4.16 -1.24
C SER A 255 -31.71 3.67 -2.67
N SER A 256 -32.73 3.05 -3.26
CA SER A 256 -32.77 2.68 -4.69
C SER A 256 -32.62 3.89 -5.62
N THR A 257 -33.09 5.06 -5.20
CA THR A 257 -33.02 6.31 -5.96
C THR A 257 -31.59 6.73 -6.29
N LEU A 258 -30.61 6.39 -5.45
CA LEU A 258 -29.19 6.67 -5.70
C LEU A 258 -28.69 5.89 -6.92
N VAL A 259 -29.08 4.62 -7.02
CA VAL A 259 -28.72 3.74 -8.14
C VAL A 259 -29.40 4.24 -9.41
N ASP A 260 -30.68 4.58 -9.35
CA ASP A 260 -31.41 5.07 -10.52
C ASP A 260 -30.87 6.40 -11.05
N ARG A 261 -30.53 7.32 -10.15
CA ARG A 261 -29.90 8.58 -10.54
C ARG A 261 -28.51 8.34 -11.15
N PHE A 262 -27.73 7.42 -10.59
CA PHE A 262 -26.42 7.06 -11.13
C PHE A 262 -26.53 6.47 -12.55
N LEU A 263 -27.48 5.56 -12.78
CA LEU A 263 -27.70 4.93 -14.08
C LEU A 263 -28.35 5.85 -15.11
N SER A 264 -28.94 6.98 -14.69
CA SER A 264 -29.66 7.88 -15.59
C SER A 264 -28.79 8.46 -16.72
N ALA A 265 -27.49 8.65 -16.50
CA ALA A 265 -26.57 9.13 -17.52
C ALA A 265 -26.35 8.06 -18.60
N TRP A 266 -26.00 6.84 -18.18
CA TRP A 266 -25.79 5.70 -19.07
C TRP A 266 -27.04 5.37 -19.88
N ARG A 267 -28.24 5.40 -19.26
CA ARG A 267 -29.51 5.19 -19.98
C ARG A 267 -29.76 6.20 -21.10
N LYS A 268 -29.17 7.40 -21.03
CA LYS A 268 -29.31 8.45 -22.05
C LYS A 268 -28.23 8.39 -23.12
N THR A 269 -27.04 7.89 -22.79
CA THR A 269 -25.87 7.98 -23.68
C THR A 269 -25.44 6.65 -24.28
N GLY A 270 -25.89 5.52 -23.72
CA GLY A 270 -25.19 4.25 -23.88
C GLY A 270 -23.88 4.22 -23.10
#